data_AF-A0A259PHL8-F1
#
_entry.id   AF-A0A259PHL8-F1
#
_cell.length_a   1.000
_cell.length_b   1.000
_cell.length_c   1.000
_cell.angle_alpha   90.00
_cell.angle_beta   90.00
_cell.angle_gamma   90.00
#
_symmetry.space_group_name_H-M   'P 1'
#
loop_
_entity.id
_entity.type
_entity.pdbx_description
1 polymer ?
#
loop_
_entity_poly.entity_id
_entity_poly.type
_entity_poly.pdbx_seq_one_letter_code
_entity_poly.pdbx_strand_id
1 'polypeptide(L)'
;MFRTLKAAFLFPVLALGLLAAPAAQADTPAPVQVIQKLSESVMTAVNNDPAIKSGDPQKVMELVETTVLPFVDFRHMTASAVGRYWRQATPEQQKDLQQQFKLLLIHTYSGAVSQIRNQKI
;
A
#
# COMPACT_ATOMS: atom_id res chain seq x y z
N MET A 1 -31.84 55.76 -36.65
CA MET A 1 -30.47 55.27 -36.94
C MET A 1 -29.49 56.34 -36.47
N PHE A 2 -28.99 56.28 -35.23
CA PHE A 2 -27.76 56.92 -34.72
C PHE A 2 -27.54 56.43 -33.27
N ARG A 3 -26.27 56.19 -32.93
CA ARG A 3 -25.76 55.43 -31.77
C ARG A 3 -25.58 56.31 -30.51
N THR A 4 -25.43 55.63 -29.37
CA THR A 4 -24.82 56.04 -28.07
C THR A 4 -25.79 56.77 -27.10
N LEU A 5 -25.86 56.49 -25.78
CA LEU A 5 -24.80 56.57 -24.77
C LEU A 5 -25.22 55.86 -23.43
N LYS A 6 -24.30 55.03 -22.89
CA LYS A 6 -23.99 54.73 -21.47
C LYS A 6 -25.09 54.70 -20.37
N ALA A 7 -25.34 53.50 -19.84
CA ALA A 7 -25.51 53.22 -18.40
C ALA A 7 -24.86 51.83 -18.15
N ALA A 8 -23.58 51.71 -17.82
CA ALA A 8 -22.90 52.03 -16.55
C ALA A 8 -23.53 51.34 -15.34
N PHE A 9 -22.79 50.34 -14.84
CA PHE A 9 -22.90 49.66 -13.54
C PHE A 9 -24.07 48.70 -13.32
N LEU A 10 -23.86 47.42 -13.66
CA LEU A 10 -24.37 46.33 -12.84
C LEU A 10 -23.42 45.12 -12.88
N PHE A 11 -22.76 44.94 -11.73
CA PHE A 11 -22.16 43.72 -11.19
C PHE A 11 -21.02 43.02 -11.97
N PRO A 12 -19.83 43.00 -11.34
CA PRO A 12 -19.20 41.71 -11.08
C PRO A 12 -18.76 41.65 -9.60
N VAL A 13 -19.65 41.22 -8.72
CA VAL A 13 -19.29 40.81 -7.35
C VAL A 13 -19.64 39.33 -7.20
N LEU A 14 -18.88 38.46 -7.86
CA LEU A 14 -18.94 37.02 -7.55
C LEU A 14 -17.59 36.28 -7.70
N ALA A 15 -16.51 36.96 -8.07
CA ALA A 15 -15.24 36.29 -8.39
C ALA A 15 -14.22 36.22 -7.23
N LEU A 16 -14.62 36.47 -5.97
CA LEU A 16 -13.67 36.55 -4.84
C LEU A 16 -13.91 35.53 -3.71
N GLY A 17 -14.64 34.44 -3.97
CA GLY A 17 -14.93 33.39 -2.97
C GLY A 17 -14.11 32.10 -3.06
N LEU A 18 -13.32 31.91 -4.13
CA LEU A 18 -12.67 30.62 -4.41
C LEU A 18 -11.25 30.45 -3.83
N LEU A 19 -10.71 31.43 -3.09
CA LEU A 19 -9.33 31.40 -2.61
C LEU A 19 -9.13 30.91 -1.16
N ALA A 20 -10.21 30.48 -0.48
CA ALA A 20 -10.15 30.04 0.92
C ALA A 20 -10.72 28.63 1.14
N ALA A 21 -10.53 27.72 0.18
CA ALA A 21 -10.71 26.31 0.47
C ALA A 21 -9.58 25.88 1.43
N PRO A 22 -9.87 25.39 2.65
CA PRO A 22 -8.84 24.82 3.50
C PRO A 22 -8.19 23.68 2.70
N ALA A 23 -6.87 23.72 2.56
CA ALA A 23 -6.14 22.59 2.05
C ALA A 23 -6.44 21.42 2.99
N ALA A 24 -7.23 20.45 2.53
CA ALA A 24 -7.45 19.22 3.27
C ALA A 24 -6.09 18.55 3.39
N GLN A 25 -5.42 18.74 4.54
CA GLN A 25 -4.25 17.97 4.88
C GLN A 25 -4.72 16.52 4.99
N ALA A 26 -4.33 15.70 4.02
CA ALA A 26 -4.51 14.28 4.11
C ALA A 26 -3.73 13.80 5.33
N ASP A 27 -4.44 13.38 6.38
CA ASP A 27 -3.86 12.74 7.56
C ASP A 27 -3.16 11.46 7.12
N THR A 28 -1.87 11.59 6.80
CA THR A 28 -1.03 10.45 6.49
C THR A 28 -0.68 9.80 7.82
N PRO A 29 -1.10 8.55 8.07
CA PRO A 29 -0.84 7.90 9.35
C PRO A 29 0.65 7.83 9.60
N ALA A 30 1.05 8.05 10.87
CA ALA A 30 2.45 7.91 11.26
C ALA A 30 2.95 6.49 10.93
N PRO A 31 4.22 6.29 10.52
CA PRO A 31 4.73 4.98 10.12
C PRO A 31 4.49 3.85 11.14
N VAL A 32 4.60 4.18 12.44
CA VAL A 32 4.31 3.23 13.53
C VAL A 32 2.85 2.77 13.52
N GLN A 33 1.90 3.67 13.23
CA GLN A 33 0.48 3.34 13.15
C GLN A 33 0.17 2.44 11.96
N VAL A 34 0.90 2.60 10.84
CA VAL A 34 0.77 1.72 9.67
C VAL A 34 1.21 0.30 10.04
N ILE A 35 2.38 0.16 10.68
CA ILE A 35 2.90 -1.14 11.11
C ILE A 35 1.97 -1.81 12.12
N GLN A 36 1.42 -1.04 13.07
CA GLN A 36 0.47 -1.54 14.06
C GLN A 36 -0.79 -2.08 13.40
N LYS A 37 -1.45 -1.28 12.55
CA LYS A 37 -2.66 -1.70 11.82
C LYS A 37 -2.41 -2.92 10.94
N LEU A 38 -1.25 -2.97 10.28
CA LEU A 38 -0.84 -4.11 9.47
C LEU A 38 -0.73 -5.38 10.32
N SER A 39 -0.04 -5.28 11.47
CA SER A 39 0.13 -6.39 12.40
C SER A 39 -1.20 -6.89 12.94
N GLU A 40 -2.09 -5.98 13.36
CA GLU A 40 -3.44 -6.30 13.81
C GLU A 40 -4.27 -6.99 12.72
N SER A 41 -4.16 -6.53 11.47
CA SER A 41 -4.86 -7.11 10.32
C SER A 41 -4.40 -8.55 10.04
N VAL A 42 -3.09 -8.78 10.06
CA VAL A 42 -2.51 -10.13 9.89
C VAL A 42 -2.96 -11.05 11.02
N MET A 43 -2.85 -10.61 12.28
CA MET A 43 -3.27 -11.42 13.44
C MET A 43 -4.75 -11.75 13.40
N THR A 44 -5.59 -10.79 13.00
CA THR A 44 -7.03 -10.99 12.83
C THR A 44 -7.32 -12.04 11.76
N ALA A 45 -6.65 -11.96 10.60
CA ALA A 45 -6.81 -12.94 9.52
C ALA A 45 -6.40 -14.36 9.96
N VAL A 46 -5.24 -14.49 10.63
CA VAL A 46 -4.74 -15.77 11.15
C VAL A 46 -5.71 -16.39 12.17
N ASN A 47 -6.32 -15.57 13.03
CA ASN A 47 -7.25 -16.07 14.04
C ASN A 47 -8.61 -16.50 13.46
N ASN A 48 -9.04 -15.85 12.37
CA ASN A 48 -10.36 -16.05 11.78
C ASN A 48 -10.39 -17.08 10.64
N ASP A 49 -9.24 -17.41 10.03
CA ASP A 49 -9.14 -18.40 8.96
C ASP A 49 -8.30 -19.62 9.41
N PRO A 50 -8.94 -20.79 9.65
CA PRO A 50 -8.24 -22.01 10.03
C PRO A 50 -7.18 -22.50 9.03
N ALA A 51 -7.31 -22.21 7.73
CA ALA A 51 -6.35 -22.60 6.72
C ALA A 51 -5.11 -21.70 6.76
N ILE A 52 -5.27 -20.39 6.99
CA ILE A 52 -4.14 -19.51 7.29
C ILE A 52 -3.47 -19.99 8.59
N LYS A 53 -4.26 -20.31 9.62
CA LYS A 53 -3.78 -20.78 10.92
C LYS A 53 -3.04 -22.11 10.87
N SER A 54 -3.37 -23.00 9.93
CA SER A 54 -2.63 -24.25 9.74
C SER A 54 -1.33 -24.05 8.95
N GLY A 55 -1.09 -22.85 8.43
CA GLY A 55 0.08 -22.54 7.59
C GLY A 55 -0.09 -22.98 6.14
N ASP A 56 -1.32 -23.07 5.62
CA ASP A 56 -1.57 -23.34 4.20
C ASP A 56 -0.83 -22.30 3.32
N PRO A 57 0.15 -22.71 2.49
CA PRO A 57 0.95 -21.77 1.72
C PRO A 57 0.16 -20.92 0.72
N GLN A 58 -0.93 -21.47 0.16
CA GLN A 58 -1.76 -20.75 -0.80
C GLN A 58 -2.58 -19.67 -0.10
N LYS A 59 -3.13 -19.97 1.09
CA LYS A 59 -3.86 -18.99 1.89
C LYS A 59 -2.97 -17.92 2.50
N VAL A 60 -1.76 -18.29 2.92
CA VAL A 60 -0.75 -17.32 3.36
C VAL A 60 -0.31 -16.42 2.21
N MET A 61 -0.15 -16.94 0.99
CA MET A 61 0.12 -16.12 -0.20
C MET A 61 -0.98 -15.08 -0.42
N GLU A 62 -2.25 -15.50 -0.42
CA GLU A 62 -3.41 -14.60 -0.59
C GLU A 62 -3.42 -13.48 0.46
N LEU A 63 -3.15 -13.82 1.73
CA LEU A 63 -3.04 -12.84 2.81
C LEU A 63 -1.89 -11.85 2.57
N VAL A 64 -0.70 -12.35 2.20
CA VAL A 64 0.48 -11.50 1.94
C VAL A 64 0.22 -10.54 0.77
N GLU A 65 -0.39 -11.02 -0.31
CA GLU A 65 -0.68 -10.19 -1.50
C GLU A 65 -1.67 -9.07 -1.20
N THR A 66 -2.68 -9.35 -0.38
CA THR A 66 -3.75 -8.40 -0.07
C THR A 66 -3.39 -7.45 1.07
N THR A 67 -2.62 -7.92 2.04
CA THR A 67 -2.42 -7.21 3.32
C THR A 67 -1.02 -6.65 3.48
N VAL A 68 0.01 -7.33 2.98
CA VAL A 68 1.41 -6.91 3.17
C VAL A 68 1.96 -6.16 1.97
N LEU A 69 1.79 -6.69 0.75
CA LEU A 69 2.36 -6.13 -0.48
C LEU A 69 2.01 -4.65 -0.74
N PRO A 70 0.81 -4.13 -0.40
CA PRO A 70 0.51 -2.71 -0.59
C PRO A 70 1.42 -1.75 0.19
N PHE A 71 2.06 -2.22 1.25
CA PHE A 71 2.87 -1.40 2.16
C PHE A 71 4.37 -1.58 1.97
N VAL A 72 4.81 -2.46 1.06
CA VAL A 72 6.23 -2.77 0.85
C VAL A 72 6.66 -2.52 -0.59
N ASP A 73 7.81 -1.88 -0.75
CA ASP A 73 8.51 -1.86 -2.04
C ASP A 73 9.23 -3.20 -2.23
N PHE A 74 8.47 -4.20 -2.69
CA PHE A 74 8.98 -5.56 -2.87
C PHE A 74 10.11 -5.62 -3.90
N ARG A 75 10.08 -4.75 -4.91
CA ARG A 75 11.15 -4.64 -5.90
C ARG A 75 12.43 -4.14 -5.26
N HIS A 76 12.38 -3.08 -4.46
CA HIS A 76 13.54 -2.56 -3.76
C HIS A 76 14.10 -3.56 -2.74
N MET A 77 13.23 -4.27 -2.03
CA MET A 77 13.63 -5.34 -1.12
C MET A 77 14.35 -6.48 -1.86
N THR A 78 13.80 -6.95 -2.98
CA THR A 78 14.42 -8.00 -3.81
C THR A 78 15.76 -7.51 -4.37
N ALA A 79 15.81 -6.29 -4.88
CA ALA A 79 17.04 -5.68 -5.40
C ALA A 79 18.14 -5.62 -4.32
N SER A 80 17.76 -5.28 -3.09
CA SER A 80 18.68 -5.23 -1.96
C SER A 80 19.20 -6.62 -1.57
N ALA A 81 18.34 -7.64 -1.60
CA ALA A 81 18.73 -9.02 -1.33
C ALA A 81 19.67 -9.61 -2.40
N VAL A 82 19.42 -9.30 -3.68
CA VAL A 82 20.25 -9.75 -4.81
C VAL A 82 21.58 -8.97 -4.90
N GLY A 83 21.59 -7.71 -4.45
CA GLY A 83 22.77 -6.86 -4.42
C GLY A 83 23.25 -6.45 -5.81
N ARG A 84 24.58 -6.43 -6.02
CA ARG A 84 25.21 -5.90 -7.25
C ARG A 84 24.68 -6.52 -8.56
N TYR A 85 24.25 -7.78 -8.50
CA TYR A 85 23.78 -8.54 -9.66
C TYR A 85 22.39 -8.09 -10.14
N TRP A 86 21.62 -7.39 -9.30
CA TRP A 86 20.31 -6.86 -9.69
C TRP A 86 20.39 -5.94 -10.92
N ARG A 87 21.45 -5.12 -10.98
CA ARG A 87 21.69 -4.18 -12.09
C ARG A 87 22.11 -4.85 -13.38
N GLN A 88 22.54 -6.11 -13.32
CA GLN A 88 22.96 -6.91 -14.48
C GLN A 88 21.82 -7.78 -15.02
N ALA A 89 20.79 -8.03 -14.21
CA ALA A 89 19.63 -8.84 -14.59
C ALA A 89 18.77 -8.11 -15.63
N THR A 90 18.31 -8.84 -16.65
CA THR A 90 17.32 -8.33 -17.61
C THR A 90 15.97 -8.05 -16.92
N PRO A 91 15.06 -7.27 -17.52
CA PRO A 91 13.73 -7.04 -16.97
C PRO A 91 12.97 -8.35 -16.65
N GLU A 92 13.10 -9.36 -17.50
CA GLU A 92 12.50 -10.68 -17.32
C GLU A 92 13.11 -11.39 -16.11
N GLN A 93 14.45 -11.40 -16.00
CA GLN A 93 15.14 -11.98 -14.85
C GLN A 93 14.79 -11.27 -13.54
N GLN A 94 14.65 -9.93 -13.55
CA GLN A 94 14.21 -9.17 -12.38
C GLN A 94 12.80 -9.55 -11.95
N LYS A 95 11.89 -9.80 -12.90
CA LYS A 95 10.53 -10.28 -12.61
C LYS A 95 10.56 -11.68 -12.00
N ASP A 96 11.33 -12.59 -12.60
CA ASP A 96 11.45 -13.96 -12.11
C ASP A 96 12.08 -14.01 -10.72
N LEU A 97 13.13 -13.23 -10.48
CA LEU A 97 13.75 -13.09 -9.15
C LEU A 97 12.75 -12.62 -8.10
N GLN A 98 11.92 -11.62 -8.40
CA GLN A 98 10.87 -11.16 -7.49
C GLN A 98 9.86 -12.27 -7.22
N GLN A 99 9.38 -12.97 -8.25
CA GLN A 99 8.42 -14.05 -8.09
C GLN A 99 8.97 -15.19 -7.23
N GLN A 100 10.19 -15.65 -7.52
CA GLN A 100 10.82 -16.74 -6.78
C GLN A 100 11.17 -16.33 -5.36
N PHE A 101 11.62 -15.09 -5.14
CA PHE A 101 11.88 -14.59 -3.79
C PHE A 101 10.61 -14.52 -2.95
N LYS A 102 9.49 -14.06 -3.53
CA LYS A 102 8.18 -14.06 -2.85
C LYS A 102 7.76 -15.48 -2.47
N LEU A 103 7.84 -16.44 -3.40
CA LEU A 103 7.51 -17.85 -3.15
C LEU A 103 8.39 -18.45 -2.04
N LEU A 104 9.70 -18.18 -2.08
CA LEU A 104 10.64 -18.63 -1.05
C LEU A 104 10.25 -18.12 0.34
N LEU A 105 9.97 -16.82 0.47
CA LEU A 105 9.57 -16.21 1.74
C LEU A 105 8.28 -16.85 2.26
N ILE A 106 7.29 -17.04 1.40
CA ILE A 106 6.01 -17.65 1.81
C ILE A 106 6.23 -19.09 2.27
N HIS A 107 6.91 -19.93 1.49
CA HIS A 107 7.20 -21.30 1.92
C HIS A 107 7.99 -21.36 3.24
N THR A 108 8.91 -20.43 3.45
CA THR A 108 9.73 -20.38 4.68
C THR A 108 8.92 -19.96 5.90
N TYR A 109 8.00 -18.99 5.74
CA TYR A 109 7.30 -18.38 6.88
C TYR A 109 5.87 -18.87 7.10
N SER A 110 5.23 -19.55 6.13
CA SER A 110 3.91 -20.16 6.33
C SER A 110 3.91 -21.15 7.48
N GLY A 111 5.00 -21.89 7.67
CA GLY A 111 5.18 -22.76 8.84
C GLY A 111 5.20 -21.97 10.17
N ALA A 112 5.78 -20.77 10.19
CA ALA A 112 5.80 -19.92 11.38
C ALA A 112 4.42 -19.35 11.72
N VAL A 113 3.58 -19.09 10.71
CA VAL A 113 2.18 -18.67 10.92
C VAL A 113 1.43 -19.72 11.75
N SER A 114 1.69 -21.01 11.53
CA SER A 114 1.07 -22.09 12.30
C SER A 114 1.46 -22.12 13.79
N GLN A 115 2.52 -21.41 14.17
CA GLN A 115 2.99 -21.33 15.55
C GLN A 115 2.34 -20.17 16.33
N ILE A 116 1.59 -19.29 15.66
CA ILE A 116 0.90 -18.17 16.30
C ILE A 116 -0.20 -18.72 17.21
N ARG A 117 0.02 -18.65 18.53
CA ARG A 117 -0.95 -19.00 19.57
C ARG A 117 -1.29 -17.78 20.40
N ASN A 118 -2.51 -17.27 20.28
CA ASN A 118 -3.10 -16.22 21.14
C ASN A 118 -2.16 -15.06 21.50
N GLN A 119 -1.25 -14.68 20.60
CA GLN A 119 -0.36 -13.53 20.82
C GLN A 119 -1.20 -12.25 20.78
N LYS A 120 -1.15 -11.47 21.87
CA LYS A 120 -1.62 -10.09 21.89
C LYS A 120 -0.39 -9.21 21.64
N ILE A 121 -0.47 -8.38 20.61
CA ILE A 121 0.49 -7.31 20.31
C ILE A 121 0.03 -6.07 21.06
#